data_AF-A0A662GMG8-F1
#
_entry.id   AF-A0A662GMG8-F1
#
_cell.length_a   1.000
_cell.length_b   1.000
_cell.length_c   1.000
_cell.angle_alpha   90.00
_cell.angle_beta   90.00
_cell.angle_gamma   90.00
#
_symmetry.space_group_name_H-M   'P 1'
#
loop_
_entity.id
_entity.type
_entity.pdbx_description
1 polymer ?
#
loop_
_entity_poly.entity_id
_entity_poly.type
_entity_poly.pdbx_seq_one_letter_code
_entity_poly.pdbx_strand_id
1 'polypeptide(L)'
;KEYMRHQRRKLIYAVYDKAWRPIKLEFEPVRKWDEIKNTYPEIKRVKKLSMVEAIFEVRDASQSYFMPSIYEIEILEAKNIPESVKIDRIISYVEEFRLQLEKGEYGIVKGWLEKIEKVSGETRYQITLTYGPKYFEQVLKTINYFQK
;
A
#
# COMPACT_ATOMS: atom_id res chain seq x y z
N LYS A 1 -19.58 -7.32 3.53
CA LYS A 1 -19.39 -6.65 4.84
C LYS A 1 -17.99 -6.04 4.97
N GLU A 2 -16.93 -6.79 4.68
CA GLU A 2 -15.53 -6.33 4.68
C GLU A 2 -15.25 -5.12 3.76
N TYR A 3 -15.61 -5.21 2.47
CA TYR A 3 -15.46 -4.11 1.51
C TYR A 3 -16.05 -2.79 2.03
N MET A 4 -17.30 -2.79 2.52
CA MET A 4 -17.94 -1.59 3.07
C MET A 4 -17.23 -1.01 4.29
N ARG A 5 -16.63 -1.87 5.15
CA ARG A 5 -15.85 -1.40 6.30
C ARG A 5 -14.61 -0.65 5.82
N HIS A 6 -13.90 -1.18 4.84
CA HIS A 6 -12.75 -0.51 4.25
C HIS A 6 -13.13 0.79 3.55
N GLN A 7 -14.24 0.82 2.79
CA GLN A 7 -14.72 2.06 2.18
C GLN A 7 -15.08 3.13 3.22
N ARG A 8 -15.64 2.75 4.38
CA ARG A 8 -15.93 3.70 5.47
C ARG A 8 -14.68 4.30 6.13
N ARG A 9 -13.52 3.65 6.01
CA ARG A 9 -12.24 4.20 6.50
C ARG A 9 -11.65 5.22 5.54
N LYS A 10 -11.99 5.14 4.25
CA LYS A 10 -11.50 6.08 3.26
C LYS A 10 -12.13 7.45 3.50
N LEU A 11 -11.29 8.42 3.82
CA LEU A 11 -11.68 9.82 3.98
C LEU A 11 -11.75 10.58 2.64
N ILE A 12 -11.84 9.83 1.53
CA ILE A 12 -11.77 10.35 0.15
C ILE A 12 -13.16 10.60 -0.40
N TYR A 13 -14.17 9.80 -0.04
CA TYR A 13 -15.50 9.91 -0.63
C TYR A 13 -16.51 10.48 0.36
N ALA A 14 -17.36 11.39 -0.11
CA ALA A 14 -18.50 11.91 0.63
C ALA A 14 -19.73 12.03 -0.26
N VAL A 15 -20.92 12.04 0.36
CA VAL A 15 -22.16 12.40 -0.30
C VAL A 15 -22.68 13.67 0.37
N TYR A 16 -22.86 14.72 -0.43
CA TYR A 16 -23.51 15.95 0.00
C TYR A 16 -24.99 15.92 -0.41
N ASP A 17 -25.88 15.83 0.57
CA ASP A 17 -27.31 15.61 0.38
C ASP A 17 -28.18 16.87 0.57
N LYS A 18 -27.56 18.00 0.97
CA LYS A 18 -28.24 19.29 1.20
C LYS A 18 -28.36 20.17 -0.05
N ALA A 19 -27.90 19.71 -1.20
CA ALA A 19 -28.12 20.38 -2.49
C ALA A 19 -29.52 20.03 -3.03
N TRP A 20 -29.86 20.59 -4.20
CA TRP A 20 -31.10 20.23 -4.92
C TRP A 20 -31.16 18.75 -5.37
N ARG A 21 -30.03 18.03 -5.31
CA ARG A 21 -29.89 16.58 -5.47
C ARG A 21 -28.67 16.07 -4.69
N PRO A 22 -28.56 14.76 -4.40
CA PRO A 22 -27.34 14.19 -3.86
C PRO A 22 -26.15 14.40 -4.80
N ILE A 23 -25.02 14.85 -4.26
CA ILE A 23 -23.76 15.05 -4.97
C ILE A 23 -22.70 14.13 -4.37
N LYS A 24 -22.08 13.28 -5.19
CA LYS A 24 -20.89 12.51 -4.79
C LYS A 24 -19.67 13.43 -4.90
N LEU A 25 -18.88 13.49 -3.84
CA LEU A 25 -17.64 14.26 -3.76
C LEU A 25 -16.46 13.30 -3.56
N GLU A 26 -15.34 13.63 -4.19
CA GLU A 26 -14.09 12.90 -4.07
C GLU A 26 -12.97 13.89 -3.71
N PHE A 27 -12.21 13.58 -2.67
CA PHE A 27 -11.11 14.40 -2.16
C PHE A 27 -9.80 13.68 -2.43
N GLU A 28 -9.04 14.17 -3.41
CA GLU A 28 -7.72 13.62 -3.73
C GLU A 28 -6.61 14.36 -2.99
N PRO A 29 -6.06 13.80 -1.89
CA PRO A 29 -4.94 14.42 -1.20
C PRO A 29 -3.70 14.47 -2.10
N VAL A 30 -3.11 15.66 -2.16
CA VAL A 30 -1.85 15.93 -2.85
C VAL A 30 -0.86 16.51 -1.85
N ARG A 31 0.43 16.26 -2.11
CA ARG A 31 1.52 16.82 -1.31
C ARG A 31 1.67 18.31 -1.61
N LYS A 32 2.17 19.05 -0.62
CA LYS A 32 2.69 20.39 -0.88
C LYS A 32 3.95 20.30 -1.74
N TRP A 33 4.28 21.39 -2.42
CA TRP A 33 5.41 21.43 -3.34
C TRP A 33 6.75 21.10 -2.66
N ASP A 34 6.96 21.61 -1.45
CA ASP A 34 8.14 21.41 -0.62
C ASP A 34 8.25 20.00 -0.01
N GLU A 35 7.16 19.23 0.01
CA GLU A 35 7.13 17.83 0.48
C GLU A 35 7.47 16.82 -0.63
N ILE A 36 7.50 17.25 -1.89
CA ILE A 36 7.78 16.39 -3.04
C ILE A 36 9.29 16.25 -3.20
N LYS A 37 9.78 15.01 -3.08
CA LYS A 37 11.18 14.66 -3.32
C LYS A 37 11.27 13.75 -4.54
N ASN A 38 12.09 14.12 -5.51
CA ASN A 38 12.37 13.28 -6.67
C ASN A 38 13.44 12.23 -6.32
N THR A 39 13.02 11.00 -6.08
CA THR A 39 13.92 9.88 -5.77
C THR A 39 14.31 9.06 -7.00
N TYR A 40 13.80 9.38 -8.19
CA TYR A 40 14.11 8.62 -9.41
C TYR A 40 15.61 8.60 -9.75
N PRO A 41 16.38 9.71 -9.60
CA PRO A 41 17.82 9.70 -9.86
C PRO A 41 18.62 8.73 -8.96
N GLU A 42 18.07 8.35 -7.79
CA GLU A 42 18.73 7.41 -6.88
C GLU A 42 18.52 5.95 -7.30
N ILE A 43 17.54 5.68 -8.17
CA ILE A 43 17.14 4.32 -8.57
C ILE A 43 17.87 3.94 -9.86
N LYS A 44 18.70 2.91 -9.79
CA LYS A 44 19.37 2.33 -10.95
C LYS A 44 18.44 1.38 -11.71
N ARG A 45 17.71 0.52 -10.98
CA ARG A 45 16.82 -0.49 -11.58
C ARG A 45 15.77 -1.00 -10.60
N VAL A 46 14.58 -1.29 -11.11
CA VAL A 46 13.54 -2.04 -10.41
C VAL A 46 13.33 -3.38 -11.13
N LYS A 47 13.38 -4.49 -10.39
CA LYS A 47 13.14 -5.84 -10.91
C LYS A 47 11.95 -6.46 -10.19
N LYS A 48 10.92 -6.83 -10.95
CA LYS A 48 9.82 -7.65 -10.47
C LYS A 48 10.28 -9.11 -10.41
N LEU A 49 10.21 -9.73 -9.24
CA LEU A 49 10.72 -11.08 -9.01
C LEU A 49 9.60 -12.13 -9.08
N SER A 50 8.68 -12.09 -8.12
CA SER A 50 7.63 -13.11 -7.96
C SER A 50 6.43 -12.53 -7.22
N MET A 51 5.31 -13.27 -7.22
CA MET A 51 4.17 -12.97 -6.35
C MET A 51 4.44 -13.55 -4.97
N VAL A 52 4.22 -12.77 -3.92
CA VAL A 52 4.45 -13.16 -2.53
C VAL A 52 3.23 -12.89 -1.67
N GLU A 53 3.12 -13.62 -0.58
CA GLU A 53 2.08 -13.43 0.44
C GLU A 53 2.76 -13.22 1.79
N ALA A 54 2.30 -12.25 2.56
CA ALA A 54 2.87 -11.97 3.88
C ALA A 54 1.82 -11.46 4.88
N ILE A 55 2.02 -11.82 6.14
CA ILE A 55 1.39 -11.21 7.31
C ILE A 55 2.37 -10.20 7.90
N PHE A 56 1.88 -9.01 8.25
CA PHE A 56 2.73 -7.91 8.70
C PHE A 56 2.04 -7.04 9.74
N GLU A 57 2.85 -6.27 10.47
CA GLU A 57 2.41 -5.14 11.30
C GLU A 57 2.73 -3.82 10.58
N VAL A 58 1.81 -2.85 10.63
CA VAL A 58 2.06 -1.51 10.08
C VAL A 58 2.82 -0.65 11.09
N ARG A 59 4.04 -0.25 10.73
CA ARG A 59 4.89 0.66 11.51
C ARG A 59 4.58 2.13 11.24
N ASP A 60 4.25 2.47 10.00
CA ASP A 60 3.76 3.79 9.59
C ASP A 60 2.77 3.70 8.42
N ALA A 61 1.69 4.48 8.50
CA ALA A 61 0.66 4.64 7.46
C ALA A 61 0.49 6.11 7.03
N SER A 62 1.39 7.01 7.43
CA SER A 62 1.36 8.45 7.11
C SER A 62 1.39 8.75 5.62
N GLN A 63 1.73 7.77 4.78
CA GLN A 63 1.78 7.91 3.32
C GLN A 63 0.68 7.10 2.61
N SER A 64 -0.24 6.49 3.37
CA SER A 64 -1.27 5.59 2.84
C SER A 64 -2.42 6.31 2.11
N TYR A 65 -2.55 7.62 2.30
CA TYR A 65 -3.56 8.43 1.66
C TYR A 65 -3.12 9.01 0.32
N PHE A 66 -1.84 9.12 0.02
CA PHE A 66 -1.35 9.59 -1.27
C PHE A 66 -1.37 8.48 -2.34
N MET A 67 -1.10 8.87 -3.59
CA MET A 67 -0.80 7.95 -4.68
C MET A 67 0.67 8.09 -5.12
N PRO A 68 1.48 7.03 -5.11
CA PRO A 68 1.18 5.71 -4.56
C PRO A 68 1.00 5.74 -3.04
N SER A 69 0.17 4.83 -2.52
CA SER A 69 0.03 4.65 -1.07
C SER A 69 1.18 3.81 -0.56
N ILE A 70 1.80 4.24 0.55
CA ILE A 70 2.95 3.56 1.14
C ILE A 70 2.62 3.23 2.60
N TYR A 71 2.92 1.99 2.97
CA TYR A 71 2.87 1.49 4.33
C TYR A 71 4.28 1.02 4.71
N GLU A 72 4.85 1.57 5.77
CA GLU A 72 6.04 1.00 6.40
C GLU A 72 5.60 -0.16 7.28
N ILE A 73 6.27 -1.30 7.14
CA ILE A 73 5.81 -2.56 7.72
C ILE A 73 6.93 -3.36 8.36
N GLU A 74 6.52 -4.27 9.23
CA GLU A 74 7.35 -5.36 9.71
C GLU A 74 6.69 -6.70 9.36
N ILE A 75 7.42 -7.56 8.66
CA ILE A 75 6.93 -8.88 8.26
C ILE A 75 6.95 -9.82 9.47
N LEU A 76 5.84 -10.52 9.69
CA LEU A 76 5.67 -11.52 10.75
C LEU A 76 5.71 -12.95 10.18
N GLU A 77 5.06 -13.16 9.04
CA GLU A 77 5.06 -14.42 8.31
C GLU A 77 5.11 -14.12 6.81
N ALA A 78 5.85 -14.92 6.05
CA ALA A 78 5.99 -14.74 4.61
C ALA A 78 6.03 -16.08 3.87
N LYS A 79 5.40 -16.10 2.68
CA LYS A 79 5.45 -17.20 1.73
C LYS A 79 6.06 -16.72 0.41
N ASN A 80 6.91 -17.55 -0.17
CA ASN A 80 7.64 -17.27 -1.42
C ASN A 80 8.62 -16.07 -1.34
N ILE A 81 9.09 -15.74 -0.14
CA ILE A 81 10.13 -14.72 0.11
C ILE A 81 11.38 -15.46 0.62
N PRO A 82 12.56 -15.27 0.00
CA PRO A 82 13.80 -15.83 0.53
C PRO A 82 14.13 -15.26 1.92
N GLU A 83 14.65 -16.09 2.84
CA GLU A 83 14.95 -15.68 4.23
C GLU A 83 15.93 -14.50 4.35
N SER A 84 16.83 -14.35 3.37
CA SER A 84 17.80 -13.24 3.32
C SER A 84 17.20 -11.90 2.88
N VAL A 85 15.93 -11.88 2.46
CA VAL A 85 15.26 -10.69 1.93
C VAL A 85 14.47 -10.01 3.04
N LYS A 86 14.97 -8.84 3.47
CA LYS A 86 14.23 -7.94 4.35
C LYS A 86 13.33 -7.02 3.53
N ILE A 87 12.03 -7.06 3.83
CA ILE A 87 11.00 -6.19 3.27
C ILE A 87 10.54 -5.25 4.38
N ASP A 88 10.52 -3.95 4.09
CA ASP A 88 10.20 -2.92 5.07
C ASP A 88 9.04 -2.01 4.62
N ARG A 89 8.52 -2.20 3.41
CA ARG A 89 7.37 -1.43 2.91
C ARG A 89 6.49 -2.17 1.91
N ILE A 90 5.23 -1.79 1.91
CA ILE A 90 4.25 -2.08 0.86
C ILE A 90 3.95 -0.78 0.13
N ILE A 91 3.98 -0.81 -1.20
CA ILE A 91 3.58 0.31 -2.04
C ILE A 91 2.42 -0.10 -2.95
N SER A 92 1.38 0.72 -3.05
CA SER A 92 0.25 0.46 -3.94
C SER A 92 -0.01 1.63 -4.88
N TYR A 93 -0.03 1.29 -6.16
CA TYR A 93 -0.50 2.13 -7.26
C TYR A 93 -1.99 1.93 -7.56
N VAL A 94 -2.67 1.08 -6.77
CA VAL A 94 -4.08 0.74 -6.92
C VAL A 94 -4.88 1.47 -5.85
N GLU A 95 -5.82 2.31 -6.29
CA GLU A 95 -6.60 3.22 -5.44
C GLU A 95 -7.42 2.48 -4.38
N GLU A 96 -7.88 1.28 -4.72
CA GLU A 96 -8.63 0.40 -3.84
C GLU A 96 -7.88 0.12 -2.54
N PHE A 97 -6.55 0.10 -2.56
CA PHE A 97 -5.70 -0.22 -1.40
C PHE A 97 -5.20 0.98 -0.59
N ARG A 98 -5.59 2.22 -0.96
CA ARG A 98 -5.37 3.41 -0.13
C ARG A 98 -6.15 3.33 1.19
N LEU A 99 -5.57 3.84 2.27
CA LEU A 99 -6.19 3.93 3.60
C LEU A 99 -6.80 2.61 4.13
N GLN A 100 -6.23 1.47 3.75
CA GLN A 100 -6.73 0.15 4.15
C GLN A 100 -6.38 -0.22 5.60
N LEU A 101 -5.18 0.19 6.02
CA LEU A 101 -4.61 -0.09 7.34
C LEU A 101 -4.09 1.18 8.00
N GLU A 102 -4.06 1.18 9.32
CA GLU A 102 -3.48 2.20 10.19
C GLU A 102 -2.26 1.68 10.94
N LYS A 103 -1.44 2.59 11.48
CA LYS A 103 -0.30 2.24 12.33
C LYS A 103 -0.73 1.36 13.50
N GLY A 104 0.03 0.29 13.75
CA GLY A 104 -0.24 -0.71 14.80
C GLY A 104 -1.25 -1.77 14.39
N GLU A 105 -1.87 -1.68 13.21
CA GLU A 105 -2.72 -2.76 12.70
C GLU A 105 -1.89 -3.86 12.04
N TYR A 106 -2.43 -5.07 12.12
CA TYR A 106 -1.91 -6.24 11.44
C TYR A 106 -2.67 -6.46 10.14
N GLY A 107 -1.94 -6.85 9.10
CA GLY A 107 -2.49 -7.05 7.76
C GLY A 107 -1.97 -8.30 7.06
N ILE A 108 -2.66 -8.62 5.96
CA ILE A 108 -2.20 -9.59 4.96
C ILE A 108 -2.07 -8.88 3.62
N VAL A 109 -0.97 -9.18 2.93
CA VAL A 109 -0.70 -8.66 1.59
C VAL A 109 -0.42 -9.82 0.64
N LYS A 110 -0.92 -9.69 -0.58
CA LYS A 110 -0.52 -10.50 -1.73
C LYS A 110 -0.16 -9.56 -2.87
N GLY A 111 1.11 -9.53 -3.25
CA GLY A 111 1.63 -8.56 -4.22
C GLY A 111 2.93 -9.01 -4.86
N TRP A 112 3.49 -8.15 -5.70
CA TRP A 112 4.75 -8.42 -6.38
C TRP A 112 5.94 -8.08 -5.48
N LEU A 113 6.84 -9.03 -5.26
CA LEU A 113 8.15 -8.75 -4.67
C LEU A 113 9.00 -8.02 -5.70
N GLU A 114 9.45 -6.82 -5.36
CA GLU A 114 10.36 -6.03 -6.18
C GLU A 114 11.71 -5.86 -5.50
N LYS A 115 12.77 -6.01 -6.30
CA LYS A 115 14.14 -5.63 -5.93
C LYS A 115 14.43 -4.25 -6.52
N ILE A 116 14.76 -3.30 -5.66
CA ILE A 116 15.20 -1.95 -6.02
C ILE A 116 16.71 -1.90 -5.87
N GLU A 117 17.40 -1.67 -6.97
CA GLU A 117 18.84 -1.46 -7.03
C GLU A 117 19.08 0.05 -7.13
N LYS A 118 19.75 0.65 -6.14
CA LYS A 118 20.11 2.07 -6.15
C LYS A 118 21.41 2.31 -6.90
N VAL A 119 21.62 3.56 -7.33
CA VAL A 119 22.88 4.01 -7.96
C VAL A 119 24.06 3.87 -6.99
N SER A 120 23.82 4.03 -5.68
CA SER A 120 24.82 3.83 -4.61
C SER A 120 25.30 2.37 -4.46
N GLY A 121 24.64 1.40 -5.10
CA GLY A 121 24.90 -0.03 -4.92
C GLY A 121 24.04 -0.69 -3.83
N GLU A 122 23.33 0.09 -3.01
CA GLU A 122 22.38 -0.43 -2.03
C GLU A 122 21.22 -1.15 -2.74
N THR A 123 20.78 -2.27 -2.16
CA THR A 123 19.58 -3.00 -2.60
C THR A 123 18.52 -2.96 -1.51
N ARG A 124 17.27 -2.67 -1.91
CA ARG A 124 16.09 -2.75 -1.05
C ARG A 124 15.02 -3.62 -1.68
N TYR A 125 14.15 -4.20 -0.87
CA TYR A 125 13.02 -5.00 -1.33
C TYR A 125 11.71 -4.40 -0.82
N GLN A 126 10.67 -4.50 -1.65
CA GLN A 126 9.32 -4.03 -1.34
C GLN A 126 8.28 -4.98 -1.90
N ILE A 127 7.06 -4.91 -1.37
CA ILE A 127 5.89 -5.53 -1.99
C ILE A 127 5.10 -4.45 -2.71
N THR A 128 4.83 -4.66 -3.99
CA THR A 128 4.14 -3.70 -4.85
C THR A 128 2.80 -4.23 -5.30
N LEU A 129 1.78 -3.38 -5.17
CA LEU A 129 0.45 -3.61 -5.70
C LEU A 129 0.24 -2.68 -6.91
N THR A 130 0.05 -3.24 -8.09
CA THR A 130 0.03 -2.47 -9.34
C THR A 130 -0.86 -3.08 -10.41
N TYR A 131 -1.21 -2.29 -11.43
CA TYR A 131 -1.93 -2.78 -12.60
C TYR A 131 -1.04 -3.69 -13.45
N GLY A 132 -1.58 -4.79 -13.94
CA GLY A 132 -0.86 -5.75 -14.79
C GLY A 132 -1.31 -7.19 -14.61
N PRO A 133 -0.47 -8.16 -14.99
CA PRO A 133 -0.77 -9.57 -14.77
C PRO A 133 -1.06 -9.84 -13.30
N LYS A 134 -2.07 -10.68 -13.04
CA LYS A 134 -2.55 -11.02 -11.69
C LYS A 134 -3.10 -9.84 -10.88
N TYR A 135 -3.55 -8.77 -11.55
CA TYR A 135 -4.15 -7.61 -10.91
C TYR A 135 -5.23 -7.97 -9.87
N PHE A 136 -6.17 -8.84 -10.27
CA PHE A 136 -7.28 -9.29 -9.42
C PHE A 136 -6.88 -10.32 -8.34
N GLU A 137 -5.65 -10.85 -8.37
CA GLU A 137 -5.13 -11.73 -7.32
C GLU A 137 -4.51 -10.95 -6.16
N GLN A 138 -4.33 -9.63 -6.29
CA GLN A 138 -3.69 -8.79 -5.29
C GLN A 138 -4.58 -8.56 -4.08
N VAL A 139 -3.97 -8.50 -2.90
CA VAL A 139 -4.67 -8.32 -1.62
C VAL A 139 -3.91 -7.33 -0.76
N LEU A 140 -4.62 -6.43 -0.10
CA LEU A 140 -4.14 -5.67 1.05
C LEU A 140 -5.31 -5.38 1.98
N LYS A 141 -5.27 -5.93 3.19
CA LYS A 141 -6.34 -5.75 4.18
C LYS A 141 -5.88 -6.08 5.59
N THR A 142 -6.64 -5.62 6.58
CA THR A 142 -6.42 -5.99 7.98
C THR A 142 -6.80 -7.44 8.27
N ILE A 143 -6.06 -8.10 9.16
CA ILE A 143 -6.36 -9.43 9.69
C ILE A 143 -7.10 -9.42 11.04
N ASN A 144 -7.49 -8.24 11.55
CA ASN A 144 -8.26 -8.07 12.79
C ASN A 144 -9.72 -8.60 12.73
N TYR A 145 -9.92 -9.72 12.07
CA TYR A 145 -11.13 -10.54 12.08
C TYR A 145 -11.04 -11.71 13.07
N PHE A 146 -9.88 -11.96 13.70
CA PHE A 146 -9.68 -13.03 14.70
C PHE A 146 -9.76 -12.58 16.17
N GLN A 147 -10.10 -11.32 16.44
CA GLN A 147 -10.33 -10.82 17.79
C GLN A 147 -11.70 -10.13 17.87
N LYS A 148 -12.75 -10.95 17.94
CA LYS A 148 -13.98 -10.68 18.68
C LYS A 148 -14.58 -11.99 19.14
#